data_AF-A0A8T2BYB0-F1
#
_entry.id   AF-A0A8T2BYB0-F1
#
_cell.length_a   1.000
_cell.length_b   1.000
_cell.length_c   1.000
_cell.angle_alpha   90.00
_cell.angle_beta   90.00
_cell.angle_gamma   90.00
#
_symmetry.space_group_name_H-M   'P 1'
#
loop_
_entity.id
_entity.type
_entity.pdbx_description
1 polymer ?
#
loop_
_entity_poly.entity_id
_entity_poly.type
_entity_poly.pdbx_seq_one_letter_code
_entity_poly.pdbx_strand_id
1 'polypeptide(L)'
;MKENISRKVVSPDTGKGQLVDTEKAVAWNFLWFSGTIPIIANFIEHRQFLTVQYTVKNKMFINMFEGQYKVEPLYVDSELLCKHKKPKSTEEYEKCSRGQGRVGSKVTLDQMFKPSFLFNLPPISWYVRRITIKTMKTLIEDLQITSAVMRAYKTYASKCKSQMCQKPRKQ
;
A
#
# COMPACT_ATOMS: atom_id res chain seq x y z
N MET A 1 -2.40 -6.29 20.71
CA MET A 1 -3.57 -5.74 20.00
C MET A 1 -3.89 -4.41 20.67
N LYS A 2 -3.45 -3.27 20.11
CA LYS A 2 -3.68 -1.93 20.70
C LYS A 2 -4.91 -1.31 20.04
N GLU A 3 -5.82 -0.84 20.87
CA GLU A 3 -7.19 -0.46 20.52
C GLU A 3 -7.26 0.73 19.54
N ASN A 4 -8.21 0.65 18.62
CA ASN A 4 -8.55 1.69 17.65
C ASN A 4 -9.38 2.77 18.36
N ILE A 5 -8.79 3.95 18.61
CA ILE A 5 -9.42 4.96 19.46
C ILE A 5 -10.58 5.68 18.74
N SER A 6 -10.53 5.87 17.42
CA SER A 6 -11.68 6.38 16.66
C SER A 6 -11.40 6.34 15.15
N ARG A 7 -12.37 5.86 14.36
CA ARG A 7 -12.43 6.06 12.90
C ARG A 7 -13.65 6.93 12.63
N LYS A 8 -13.45 8.17 12.16
CA LYS A 8 -14.55 9.06 11.79
C LYS A 8 -14.47 9.33 10.29
N VAL A 9 -15.46 8.84 9.54
CA VAL A 9 -15.63 9.20 8.12
C VAL A 9 -16.29 10.58 8.11
N VAL A 10 -15.57 11.60 7.67
CA VAL A 10 -15.99 13.01 7.84
C VAL A 10 -16.86 13.49 6.67
N SER A 11 -16.81 12.86 5.51
CA SER A 11 -17.62 13.25 4.36
C SER A 11 -18.17 12.05 3.57
N PRO A 12 -19.46 12.05 3.18
CA PRO A 12 -20.00 11.07 2.24
C PRO A 12 -19.43 11.27 0.83
N ASP A 13 -19.39 10.19 0.03
CA ASP A 13 -18.80 10.11 -1.31
C ASP A 13 -19.39 11.17 -2.26
N THR A 14 -18.77 12.36 -2.32
CA THR A 14 -19.24 13.51 -3.13
C THR A 14 -18.54 13.55 -4.50
N GLY A 15 -18.06 12.41 -5.00
CA GLY A 15 -17.33 12.31 -6.29
C GLY A 15 -15.90 12.88 -6.30
N LYS A 16 -15.48 13.62 -5.26
CA LYS A 16 -14.12 14.20 -5.12
C LYS A 16 -13.18 13.41 -4.21
N GLY A 17 -13.65 12.35 -3.55
CA GLY A 17 -12.86 11.47 -2.69
C GLY A 17 -13.45 11.31 -1.29
N GLN A 18 -13.08 10.22 -0.61
CA GLN A 18 -13.53 9.91 0.75
C GLN A 18 -12.49 10.46 1.75
N LEU A 19 -12.89 11.43 2.59
CA LEU A 19 -12.07 11.90 3.70
C LEU A 19 -12.32 11.02 4.94
N VAL A 20 -11.28 10.31 5.36
CA VAL A 20 -11.31 9.48 6.56
C VAL A 20 -10.29 10.02 7.55
N ASP A 21 -10.80 10.58 8.64
CA ASP A 21 -9.95 11.00 9.76
C ASP A 21 -9.85 9.84 10.74
N THR A 22 -8.61 9.40 10.99
CA THR A 22 -8.35 8.32 11.94
C THR A 22 -7.35 8.76 12.98
N GLU A 23 -7.76 8.68 14.25
CA GLU A 23 -6.88 8.89 15.39
C GLU A 23 -6.36 7.55 15.87
N LYS A 24 -5.04 7.36 15.84
CA LYS A 24 -4.39 6.12 16.30
C LYS A 24 -3.32 6.43 17.33
N ALA A 25 -3.34 5.65 18.41
CA ALA A 25 -2.23 5.57 19.34
C ALA A 25 -1.22 4.53 18.84
N VAL A 26 -0.08 4.97 18.33
CA VAL A 26 0.95 4.07 17.79
C VAL A 26 2.04 3.86 18.84
N ALA A 27 2.43 2.60 19.05
CA ALA A 27 3.56 2.26 19.91
C ALA A 27 4.87 2.66 19.20
N TRP A 28 5.73 3.40 19.89
CA TRP A 28 7.00 3.89 19.39
C TRP A 28 8.15 3.28 20.18
N ASN A 29 9.02 2.55 19.49
CA ASN A 29 10.21 1.90 20.06
C ASN A 29 11.46 2.27 19.24
N PHE A 30 11.74 3.56 19.10
CA PHE A 30 12.90 4.04 18.32
C PHE A 30 13.72 5.02 19.15
N LEU A 31 15.05 4.78 19.20
CA LEU A 31 16.02 5.35 20.16
C LEU A 31 15.86 4.78 21.59
N TRP A 32 16.24 5.55 22.62
CA TRP A 32 16.12 5.19 24.04
C TRP A 32 14.73 5.45 24.64
N PHE A 33 13.76 5.92 23.85
CA PHE A 33 12.41 6.21 24.33
C PHE A 33 11.40 5.18 23.80
N SER A 34 10.72 4.50 24.72
CA SER A 34 9.56 3.66 24.43
C SER A 34 8.30 4.37 24.92
N GLY A 35 7.37 4.66 24.02
CA GLY A 35 6.17 5.44 24.35
C GLY A 35 4.99 5.13 23.43
N THR A 36 3.82 5.69 23.76
CA THR A 36 2.65 5.65 22.88
C THR A 36 2.40 7.07 22.40
N ILE A 37 2.40 7.27 21.08
CA ILE A 37 2.29 8.59 20.49
C ILE A 37 0.94 8.69 19.76
N PRO A 38 0.05 9.65 20.12
CA PRO A 38 -1.18 9.87 19.39
C PRO A 38 -0.84 10.47 18.03
N ILE A 39 -1.31 9.82 16.98
CA ILE A 39 -1.13 10.22 15.59
C ILE A 39 -2.51 10.48 15.00
N ILE A 40 -2.71 11.71 14.52
CA ILE A 40 -3.87 12.07 13.71
C ILE A 40 -3.47 11.82 12.26
N ALA A 41 -4.18 10.91 11.60
CA ALA A 41 -3.96 10.54 10.21
C ALA A 41 -5.22 10.85 9.39
N ASN A 42 -5.08 11.76 8.43
CA ASN A 42 -6.15 12.11 7.50
C ASN A 42 -5.89 11.37 6.19
N PHE A 43 -6.88 10.64 5.68
CA PHE A 43 -6.79 9.93 4.41
C PHE A 43 -7.76 10.54 3.42
N ILE A 44 -7.27 10.89 2.23
CA ILE A 44 -8.08 11.33 1.09
C ILE A 44 -7.96 10.24 0.04
N GLU A 45 -9.04 9.46 -0.14
CA GLU A 45 -9.09 8.40 -1.14
C GLU A 45 -9.82 8.85 -2.40
N HIS A 46 -9.10 8.94 -3.51
CA HIS A 46 -9.68 9.18 -4.83
C HIS A 46 -9.88 7.83 -5.56
N ARG A 47 -11.07 7.21 -5.38
CA ARG A 47 -11.40 5.90 -6.00
C ARG A 47 -11.23 5.89 -7.53
N GLN A 48 -11.49 7.01 -8.20
CA GLN A 48 -11.36 7.13 -9.66
C GLN A 48 -9.90 6.99 -10.16
N PHE A 49 -8.93 7.44 -9.36
CA PHE A 49 -7.52 7.47 -9.74
C PHE A 49 -6.67 6.46 -8.96
N LEU A 50 -7.29 5.59 -8.16
CA LEU A 50 -6.62 4.66 -7.23
C LEU A 50 -5.47 5.33 -6.46
N THR A 51 -5.71 6.58 -6.09
CA THR A 51 -4.74 7.47 -5.46
C THR A 51 -5.21 7.75 -4.05
N VAL A 52 -4.31 7.56 -3.10
CA VAL A 52 -4.58 7.89 -1.69
C VAL A 52 -3.51 8.83 -1.21
N GLN A 53 -3.95 9.98 -0.72
CA GLN A 53 -3.11 10.92 -0.01
C GLN A 53 -3.36 10.74 1.48
N TYR A 54 -2.30 10.73 2.26
CA TYR A 54 -2.39 10.73 3.71
C TYR A 54 -1.51 11.80 4.32
N THR A 55 -2.03 12.44 5.35
CA THR A 55 -1.31 13.44 6.12
C THR A 55 -1.36 13.03 7.58
N VAL A 56 -0.18 12.85 8.16
CA VAL A 56 0.03 12.51 9.55
C VAL A 56 0.67 13.70 10.24
N LYS A 57 0.04 14.17 11.32
CA LYS A 57 0.52 15.31 12.11
C LYS A 57 0.77 14.88 13.54
N ASN A 58 1.92 15.29 14.08
CA ASN A 58 2.27 15.06 15.48
C ASN A 58 3.19 16.17 16.01
N LYS A 59 2.64 16.99 16.90
CA LYS A 59 3.31 18.19 17.45
C LYS A 59 4.63 17.89 18.17
N MET A 60 4.88 16.65 18.62
CA MET A 60 6.03 16.33 19.47
C MET A 60 7.27 15.86 18.66
N PHE A 61 7.08 15.07 17.60
CA PHE A 61 8.19 14.42 16.88
C PHE A 61 8.14 14.56 15.35
N ILE A 62 6.95 14.68 14.77
CA ILE A 62 6.76 14.70 13.31
C ILE A 62 5.93 15.94 12.98
N ASN A 63 6.61 17.00 12.57
CA ASN A 63 5.92 18.22 12.15
C ASN A 63 4.89 17.91 11.06
N MET A 64 5.29 17.12 10.05
CA MET A 64 4.42 16.73 8.96
C MET A 64 4.93 15.44 8.31
N PHE A 65 4.05 14.45 8.13
CA PHE A 65 4.32 13.30 7.28
C PHE A 65 3.20 13.20 6.25
N GLU A 66 3.53 13.57 5.03
CA GLU A 66 2.62 13.49 3.89
C GLU A 66 3.07 12.35 3.00
N GLY A 67 2.12 11.61 2.47
CA GLY A 67 2.44 10.66 1.43
C GLY A 67 1.27 10.46 0.49
N GLN A 68 1.61 10.13 -0.74
CA GLN A 68 0.68 9.78 -1.78
C GLN A 68 1.09 8.44 -2.36
N TYR A 69 0.16 7.49 -2.43
CA TYR A 69 0.40 6.30 -3.24
C TYR A 69 -0.60 6.25 -4.39
N LYS A 70 -0.09 5.85 -5.56
CA LYS A 70 -0.86 5.63 -6.78
C LYS A 70 -0.65 4.20 -7.23
N VAL A 71 -1.73 3.47 -7.47
CA VAL A 71 -1.68 2.10 -7.97
C VAL A 71 -2.12 2.08 -9.44
N GLU A 72 -1.25 1.60 -10.31
CA GLU A 72 -1.51 1.46 -11.74
C GLU A 72 -1.40 -0.01 -12.16
N PRO A 73 -2.25 -0.52 -13.06
CA PRO A 73 -2.08 -1.86 -13.62
C PRO A 73 -0.81 -1.91 -14.48
N LEU A 74 -0.02 -2.97 -14.30
CA LEU A 74 1.17 -3.24 -15.10
C LEU A 74 0.94 -4.52 -15.91
N TYR A 75 0.86 -4.41 -17.23
CA TYR A 75 0.65 -5.55 -18.12
C TYR A 75 2.00 -6.19 -18.48
N VAL A 76 2.41 -7.18 -17.70
CA VAL A 76 3.77 -7.77 -17.73
C VAL A 76 4.07 -8.38 -19.09
N ASP A 77 3.13 -9.15 -19.65
CA ASP A 77 3.33 -9.90 -20.89
C ASP A 77 2.81 -9.14 -22.12
N SER A 78 2.61 -7.83 -22.03
CA SER A 78 2.01 -7.04 -23.11
C SER A 78 2.83 -7.03 -24.40
N GLU A 79 4.16 -6.94 -24.30
CA GLU A 79 5.05 -6.92 -25.47
C GLU A 79 5.02 -8.26 -26.23
N LEU A 80 4.97 -9.37 -25.50
CA LEU A 80 4.97 -10.72 -26.08
C LEU A 80 3.60 -11.12 -26.62
N LEU A 81 2.54 -10.88 -25.84
CA LEU A 81 1.19 -11.37 -26.16
C LEU A 81 0.40 -10.41 -27.05
N CYS A 82 0.66 -9.10 -26.96
CA CYS A 82 -0.13 -8.07 -27.65
C CYS A 82 0.62 -7.37 -28.79
N LYS A 83 1.83 -7.87 -29.15
CA LYS A 83 2.66 -7.39 -30.27
C LYS A 83 2.83 -5.87 -30.23
N HIS A 84 2.39 -5.15 -31.26
CA HIS A 84 2.52 -3.69 -31.39
C HIS A 84 1.45 -2.89 -30.62
N LYS A 85 0.46 -3.55 -30.00
CA LYS A 85 -0.64 -2.87 -29.32
C LYS A 85 -0.34 -2.76 -27.83
N LYS A 86 -0.12 -1.54 -27.34
CA LYS A 86 -0.03 -1.25 -25.90
C LYS A 86 -1.44 -1.14 -25.31
N PRO A 87 -1.90 -2.12 -24.51
CA PRO A 87 -3.23 -2.09 -23.92
C PRO A 87 -3.32 -0.96 -22.90
N LYS A 88 -4.39 -0.15 -22.96
CA LYS A 88 -4.64 0.93 -22.00
C LYS A 88 -5.59 0.51 -20.88
N SER A 89 -6.41 -0.51 -21.12
CA SER A 89 -7.37 -1.05 -20.15
C SER A 89 -7.19 -2.56 -19.95
N THR A 90 -7.68 -3.05 -18.81
CA THR A 90 -7.63 -4.48 -18.47
C THR A 90 -8.41 -5.31 -19.49
N GLU A 91 -9.54 -4.82 -19.99
CA GLU A 91 -10.35 -5.50 -21.00
C GLU A 91 -9.62 -5.62 -22.35
N GLU A 92 -8.93 -4.55 -22.76
CA GLU A 92 -8.09 -4.61 -23.96
C GLU A 92 -6.95 -5.61 -23.80
N TYR A 93 -6.36 -5.66 -22.60
CA TYR A 93 -5.30 -6.60 -22.29
C TYR A 93 -5.79 -8.05 -22.29
N GLU A 94 -6.94 -8.34 -21.71
CA GLU A 94 -7.54 -9.69 -21.73
C GLU A 94 -7.85 -10.14 -23.15
N LYS A 95 -8.41 -9.25 -23.99
CA LYS A 95 -8.68 -9.53 -25.40
C LYS A 95 -7.40 -9.82 -26.18
N CYS A 96 -6.35 -9.02 -26.01
CA CYS A 96 -5.10 -9.22 -26.76
C CYS A 96 -4.28 -10.42 -26.23
N SER A 97 -4.27 -10.64 -24.92
CA SER A 97 -3.57 -11.76 -24.29
C SER A 97 -4.34 -13.08 -24.31
N ARG A 98 -5.56 -13.10 -24.86
CA ARG A 98 -6.47 -14.27 -24.87
C ARG A 98 -6.69 -14.86 -23.47
N GLY A 99 -6.68 -14.00 -22.45
CA GLY A 99 -6.80 -14.39 -21.03
C GLY A 99 -5.58 -15.08 -20.42
N GLN A 100 -4.44 -15.16 -21.13
CA GLN A 100 -3.21 -15.80 -20.64
C GLN A 100 -2.23 -14.81 -19.98
N GLY A 101 -2.44 -13.51 -20.18
CA GLY A 101 -1.52 -12.47 -19.74
C GLY A 101 -1.55 -12.20 -18.24
N ARG A 102 -0.37 -11.99 -17.64
CA ARG A 102 -0.25 -11.65 -16.22
C ARG A 102 -0.40 -10.14 -16.01
N VAL A 103 -1.31 -9.77 -15.11
CA VAL A 103 -1.49 -8.39 -14.64
C VAL A 103 -0.77 -8.21 -13.31
N GLY A 104 0.23 -7.34 -13.31
CA GLY A 104 0.87 -6.79 -12.12
C GLY A 104 0.22 -5.50 -11.66
N SER A 105 0.63 -5.02 -10.50
CA SER A 105 0.26 -3.69 -9.99
C SER A 105 1.55 -2.92 -9.74
N LYS A 106 1.70 -1.78 -10.41
CA LYS A 106 2.76 -0.82 -10.16
C LYS A 106 2.28 0.16 -9.11
N VAL A 107 2.93 0.17 -7.96
CA VAL A 107 2.64 1.11 -6.88
C VAL A 107 3.71 2.19 -6.91
N THR A 108 3.29 3.43 -7.14
CA THR A 108 4.15 4.61 -7.03
C THR A 108 3.87 5.24 -5.67
N LEU A 109 4.88 5.29 -4.80
CA LEU A 109 4.78 5.85 -3.46
C LEU A 109 5.65 7.11 -3.41
N ASP A 110 5.03 8.24 -3.11
CA ASP A 110 5.68 9.51 -2.79
C ASP A 110 5.46 9.79 -1.29
N GLN A 111 6.51 10.12 -0.57
CA GLN A 111 6.49 10.30 0.88
C GLN A 111 7.39 11.47 1.26
N MET A 112 6.81 12.50 1.87
CA MET A 112 7.51 13.62 2.45
C MET A 112 7.46 13.53 3.98
N PHE A 113 8.63 13.32 4.59
CA PHE A 113 8.80 13.29 6.04
C PHE A 113 9.50 14.55 6.51
N LYS A 114 8.78 15.41 7.26
CA LYS A 114 9.31 16.60 7.91
C LYS A 114 9.45 16.34 9.42
N PRO A 115 10.67 16.04 9.91
CA PRO A 115 10.90 15.88 11.34
C PRO A 115 10.69 17.19 12.10
N SER A 116 10.51 17.11 13.42
CA SER A 116 10.59 18.28 14.28
C SER A 116 12.01 18.87 14.28
N PHE A 117 12.13 20.16 14.63
CA PHE A 117 13.36 20.95 14.46
C PHE A 117 14.60 20.26 15.06
N LEU A 118 14.45 19.66 16.24
CA LEU A 118 15.54 18.97 16.95
C LEU A 118 16.12 17.77 16.17
N PHE A 119 15.30 17.03 15.42
CA PHE A 119 15.75 15.89 14.63
C PHE A 119 16.21 16.27 13.22
N ASN A 120 16.07 17.53 12.82
CA ASN A 120 16.52 18.02 11.51
C ASN A 120 17.98 18.52 11.52
N LEU A 121 18.59 18.66 12.70
CA LEU A 121 19.96 19.14 12.83
C LEU A 121 20.98 17.99 12.66
N PRO A 122 22.07 18.21 11.90
CA PRO A 122 23.19 17.26 11.87
C PRO A 122 23.89 17.22 13.25
N PRO A 123 24.42 16.08 13.71
CA PRO A 123 24.52 14.78 13.03
C PRO A 123 23.30 13.87 13.19
N ILE A 124 22.34 14.24 14.05
CA ILE A 124 21.16 13.43 14.38
C ILE A 124 20.29 13.21 13.14
N SER A 125 20.14 14.22 12.29
CA SER A 125 19.37 14.12 11.04
C SER A 125 19.92 13.06 10.08
N TRP A 126 21.23 12.84 10.04
CA TRP A 126 21.84 11.79 9.22
C TRP A 126 21.50 10.39 9.72
N TYR A 127 21.53 10.21 11.05
CA TYR A 127 21.17 8.94 11.66
C TYR A 127 19.70 8.60 11.44
N VAL A 128 18.80 9.55 11.72
CA VAL A 128 17.35 9.38 11.51
C VAL A 128 17.08 9.09 10.03
N ARG A 129 17.67 9.85 9.10
CA ARG A 129 17.52 9.61 7.66
C ARG A 129 17.97 8.22 7.25
N ARG A 130 19.13 7.76 7.73
CA ARG A 130 19.66 6.42 7.42
C ARG A 130 18.71 5.33 7.88
N ILE A 131 18.16 5.44 9.09
CA ILE A 131 17.24 4.43 9.59
C ILE A 131 15.90 4.49 8.86
N THR A 132 15.32 5.68 8.64
CA THR A 132 14.07 5.80 7.88
C THR A 132 14.19 5.15 6.50
N ILE A 133 15.29 5.37 5.77
CA ILE A 133 15.51 4.73 4.46
C ILE A 133 15.59 3.20 4.60
N LYS A 134 16.34 2.70 5.59
CA LYS A 134 16.50 1.25 5.80
C LYS A 134 15.18 0.58 6.17
N THR A 135 14.41 1.19 7.06
CA THR A 135 13.10 0.70 7.48
C THR A 135 12.12 0.69 6.32
N MET A 136 12.05 1.77 5.53
CA MET A 136 11.17 1.84 4.37
C MET A 136 11.52 0.78 3.31
N LYS A 137 12.80 0.55 3.04
CA LYS A 137 13.23 -0.52 2.14
C LYS A 137 12.75 -1.89 2.61
N THR A 138 12.93 -2.17 3.91
CA THR A 138 12.51 -3.44 4.52
C THR A 138 10.99 -3.62 4.44
N LEU A 139 10.21 -2.56 4.71
CA LEU A 139 8.75 -2.60 4.60
C LEU A 139 8.27 -2.87 3.17
N ILE A 140 8.94 -2.29 2.16
CA ILE A 140 8.61 -2.53 0.76
C ILE A 140 8.90 -3.99 0.36
N GLU A 141 10.05 -4.52 0.77
CA GLU A 141 10.42 -5.93 0.52
C GLU A 141 9.43 -6.90 1.16
N ASP A 142 9.07 -6.66 2.43
CA ASP A 142 8.08 -7.46 3.15
C ASP A 142 6.71 -7.43 2.48
N LEU A 143 6.28 -6.26 1.99
CA LEU A 143 5.02 -6.11 1.26
C LEU A 143 5.05 -6.89 -0.07
N GLN A 144 6.17 -6.88 -0.78
CA GLN A 144 6.35 -7.66 -2.00
C GLN A 144 6.29 -9.16 -1.73
N ILE A 145 7.02 -9.65 -0.71
CA ILE A 145 7.03 -11.06 -0.31
C ILE A 145 5.62 -11.49 0.10
N THR A 146 4.97 -10.74 0.99
CA THR A 146 3.61 -11.02 1.45
C THR A 146 2.63 -11.05 0.28
N SER A 147 2.74 -10.12 -0.68
CA SER A 147 1.91 -10.12 -1.89
C SER A 147 2.12 -11.37 -2.75
N ALA A 148 3.35 -11.87 -2.87
CA ALA A 148 3.67 -13.08 -3.61
C ALA A 148 3.08 -14.32 -2.92
N VAL A 149 3.21 -14.40 -1.59
CA VAL A 149 2.62 -15.48 -0.78
C VAL A 149 1.10 -15.50 -0.92
N MET A 150 0.43 -14.35 -0.85
CA MET A 150 -1.02 -14.27 -1.02
C MET A 150 -1.47 -14.73 -2.42
N ARG A 151 -0.72 -14.39 -3.47
CA ARG A 151 -1.00 -14.89 -4.84
C ARG A 151 -0.81 -16.40 -4.95
N ALA A 152 0.25 -16.94 -4.35
CA ALA A 152 0.49 -18.38 -4.31
C ALA A 152 -0.65 -19.09 -3.55
N TYR A 153 -1.01 -18.61 -2.36
CA TYR A 153 -2.11 -19.14 -1.56
C TYR A 153 -3.43 -19.18 -2.34
N LYS A 154 -3.79 -18.11 -3.05
CA LYS A 154 -4.99 -18.06 -3.90
C LYS A 154 -4.95 -19.15 -4.99
N THR A 155 -3.78 -19.37 -5.59
CA THR A 155 -3.56 -20.43 -6.59
C THR A 155 -3.74 -21.81 -5.97
N TYR A 156 -3.13 -22.08 -4.82
CA TYR A 156 -3.30 -23.34 -4.08
C TYR A 156 -4.75 -23.60 -3.68
N ALA A 157 -5.43 -22.60 -3.13
CA ALA A 157 -6.84 -22.69 -2.75
C ALA A 157 -7.75 -22.98 -3.95
N SER A 158 -7.50 -22.36 -5.11
CA SER A 158 -8.24 -22.63 -6.35
C SER A 158 -8.03 -24.06 -6.88
N LYS A 159 -6.79 -24.56 -6.80
CA LYS A 159 -6.44 -25.93 -7.21
C LYS A 159 -7.09 -26.96 -6.28
N CYS A 160 -7.07 -26.72 -4.97
CA CYS A 160 -7.74 -27.58 -3.99
C CYS A 160 -9.26 -27.60 -4.19
N LYS A 161 -9.89 -26.46 -4.49
CA LYS A 161 -11.32 -26.39 -4.87
C LYS A 161 -11.61 -27.20 -6.14
N SER A 162 -10.75 -27.12 -7.15
CA SER A 162 -10.92 -27.89 -8.39
C SER A 162 -10.77 -29.41 -8.20
N GLN A 163 -9.87 -29.85 -7.31
CA GLN A 163 -9.65 -31.26 -6.99
C GLN A 163 -10.76 -31.82 -6.09
N MET A 164 -11.27 -31.05 -5.12
CA MET A 164 -12.44 -31.46 -4.31
C MET A 164 -13.76 -31.47 -5.11
N CYS A 165 -13.86 -30.75 -6.22
CA CYS A 165 -15.01 -30.82 -7.13
C CYS A 165 -14.96 -32.01 -8.10
N GLN A 166 -13.86 -32.78 -8.15
CA GLN A 166 -13.83 -34.05 -8.88
C GLN A 166 -14.50 -35.14 -8.02
N LYS A 167 -15.83 -35.19 -8.04
CA LYS A 167 -16.60 -36.35 -7.53
C LYS A 167 -16.09 -37.62 -8.24
N PRO A 168 -15.82 -38.72 -7.51
CA PRO A 168 -15.44 -39.98 -8.14
C PRO A 168 -16.60 -40.46 -9.04
N ARG A 169 -16.32 -40.65 -10.33
CA ARG A 169 -17.19 -41.41 -11.22
C ARG A 169 -17.22 -42.84 -10.70
N LYS A 170 -18.33 -43.24 -10.07
CA LYS A 170 -18.60 -44.65 -9.76
C LYS A 170 -18.62 -45.41 -11.10
N GLN A 171 -17.74 -46.39 -11.24
CA GLN A 171 -17.88 -47.46 -12.23
C GLN A 171 -18.82 -48.52 -11.67
#